data_AF-A0A3N7EG20-F1
#
_entry.id   AF-A0A3N7EG20-F1
#
_cell.length_a   1.000
_cell.length_b   1.000
_cell.length_c   1.000
_cell.angle_alpha   90.00
_cell.angle_beta   90.00
_cell.angle_gamma   90.00
#
_symmetry.space_group_name_H-M   'P 1'
#
loop_
_entity.id
_entity.type
_entity.pdbx_description
1 polymer ?
#
loop_
_entity_poly.entity_id
_entity_poly.type
_entity_poly.pdbx_seq_one_letter_code
_entity_poly.pdbx_strand_id
1 'polypeptide(L)'
;MRGRGLGIMFALPFSYFLRKGYITVRLGAKLCGPFALGAGQGLIGWWMVKSGLEEPASEYAQPRVSPYLFAAHLTSAFVIDSGLFWTALSVVMPEPPTESLAWVRGAEKVKKLALPVSLIVGITAISGAFVAGNDAGHAFNTFPKTGDTWIPDDIFDLKPVIHNFFENTSAVQVI
;
A
#
# COMPACT_ATOMS: atom_id res chain seq x y z
N MET A 1 -15.67 -5.48 -9.58
CA MET A 1 -15.97 -4.85 -10.90
C MET A 1 -15.68 -3.33 -11.00
N ARG A 2 -15.51 -2.56 -9.91
CA ARG A 2 -15.34 -1.10 -9.97
C ARG A 2 -13.97 -0.59 -10.48
N GLY A 3 -12.91 -1.40 -10.38
CA GLY A 3 -11.53 -1.01 -10.76
C GLY A 3 -11.34 -0.65 -12.24
N ARG A 4 -12.16 -1.18 -13.15
CA ARG A 4 -12.07 -0.89 -14.60
C ARG A 4 -12.46 0.55 -14.95
N GLY A 5 -13.30 1.18 -14.12
CA GLY A 5 -13.75 2.56 -14.33
C GLY A 5 -12.77 3.61 -13.80
N LEU A 6 -11.89 3.26 -12.87
CA LEU A 6 -11.00 4.20 -12.19
C LEU A 6 -10.06 4.93 -13.17
N GLY A 7 -9.50 4.21 -14.15
CA GLY A 7 -8.66 4.80 -15.19
C GLY A 7 -9.42 5.84 -16.02
N ILE A 8 -10.69 5.55 -16.36
CA ILE A 8 -11.56 6.47 -17.10
C ILE A 8 -11.93 7.68 -16.24
N MET A 9 -12.29 7.44 -14.98
CA MET A 9 -12.64 8.48 -14.00
C MET A 9 -11.49 9.44 -13.73
N PHE A 10 -10.24 9.01 -13.87
CA PHE A 10 -9.08 9.90 -13.79
C PHE A 10 -8.76 10.56 -15.14
N ALA A 11 -8.62 9.76 -16.20
CA ALA A 11 -8.10 10.21 -17.50
C ALA A 11 -9.02 11.21 -18.20
N LEU A 12 -10.35 11.05 -18.11
CA LEU A 12 -11.31 11.95 -18.75
C LEU A 12 -11.27 13.36 -18.16
N PRO A 13 -11.49 13.58 -16.85
CA PRO A 13 -11.42 14.92 -16.28
C PRO A 13 -10.01 15.51 -16.38
N PHE A 14 -8.96 14.70 -16.21
CA PHE A 14 -7.59 15.16 -16.38
C PHE A 14 -7.34 15.73 -17.79
N SER A 15 -7.72 14.98 -18.82
CA SER A 15 -7.55 15.42 -20.22
C SER A 15 -8.41 16.64 -20.54
N TYR A 16 -9.64 16.68 -20.01
CA TYR A 16 -10.54 17.83 -20.19
C TYR A 16 -9.99 19.10 -19.53
N PHE A 17 -9.57 19.02 -18.27
CA PHE A 17 -9.02 20.17 -17.53
C PHE A 17 -7.71 20.67 -18.13
N LEU A 18 -6.86 19.76 -18.61
CA LEU A 18 -5.62 20.13 -19.28
C LEU A 18 -5.89 20.85 -20.61
N ARG A 19 -6.80 20.34 -21.45
CA ARG A 19 -7.17 20.97 -22.73
C ARG A 19 -7.87 22.31 -22.56
N LYS A 20 -8.66 22.47 -21.49
CA LYS A 20 -9.34 23.74 -21.16
C LYS A 20 -8.44 24.75 -20.44
N GLY A 21 -7.23 24.36 -20.04
CA GLY A 21 -6.33 25.23 -19.28
C GLY A 21 -6.80 25.51 -17.85
N TYR A 22 -7.69 24.67 -17.29
CA TYR A 22 -8.17 24.80 -15.91
C TYR A 22 -7.11 24.41 -14.87
N ILE A 23 -6.10 23.64 -15.29
CA ILE A 23 -4.95 23.28 -14.47
C ILE A 23 -3.67 23.85 -15.09
N THR A 24 -2.72 24.25 -14.23
CA THR A 24 -1.41 24.70 -14.67
C THR A 24 -0.62 23.52 -15.27
N VAL A 25 0.30 23.80 -16.20
CA VAL A 25 1.20 22.77 -16.77
C VAL A 25 1.98 22.04 -15.68
N ARG A 26 2.37 22.75 -14.61
CA ARG A 26 3.03 22.17 -13.44
C ARG A 26 2.14 21.16 -12.72
N LEU A 27 0.87 21.49 -12.48
CA LEU A 27 -0.08 20.55 -11.87
C LEU A 27 -0.37 19.37 -12.80
N GLY A 28 -0.51 19.63 -14.10
CA GLY A 28 -0.65 18.59 -15.12
C GLY A 28 0.50 17.58 -15.08
N ALA A 29 1.75 18.07 -15.09
CA ALA A 29 2.95 17.24 -15.00
C ALA A 29 3.03 16.44 -13.68
N LYS A 30 2.63 17.04 -12.55
CA LYS A 30 2.54 16.33 -11.27
C LYS A 30 1.53 15.18 -11.31
N LEU A 31 0.36 15.39 -11.91
CA LEU A 31 -0.70 14.38 -12.02
C LEU A 31 -0.35 13.21 -12.96
N CYS A 32 0.57 13.41 -13.91
CA CYS A 32 1.09 12.32 -14.75
C CYS A 32 1.77 11.20 -13.93
N GLY A 33 2.44 11.54 -12.83
CA GLY A 33 3.10 10.56 -11.96
C GLY A 33 2.13 9.54 -11.35
N PRO A 34 1.15 10.00 -10.53
CA PRO A 34 0.09 9.12 -10.00
C PRO A 34 -0.71 8.41 -11.10
N PHE A 35 -0.93 9.04 -12.26
CA PHE A 35 -1.60 8.37 -13.38
C PHE A 35 -0.80 7.18 -13.92
N ALA A 36 0.51 7.35 -14.15
CA ALA A 36 1.39 6.27 -14.59
C ALA A 36 1.50 5.16 -13.54
N LEU A 37 1.63 5.52 -12.27
CA LEU A 37 1.60 4.56 -11.16
C LEU A 37 0.26 3.82 -11.08
N GLY A 38 -0.87 4.50 -11.31
CA GLY A 38 -2.20 3.89 -11.36
C GLY A 38 -2.36 2.90 -12.52
N ALA A 39 -1.79 3.20 -13.68
CA ALA A 39 -1.73 2.24 -14.78
C ALA A 39 -0.86 1.02 -14.42
N GLY A 40 0.32 1.26 -13.83
CA GLY A 40 1.18 0.22 -13.28
C GLY A 40 0.47 -0.62 -12.21
N GLN A 41 -0.37 0.00 -11.40
CA GLN A 41 -1.15 -0.69 -10.40
C GLN A 41 -2.17 -1.65 -11.02
N GLY A 42 -2.83 -1.23 -12.11
CA GLY A 42 -3.68 -2.11 -12.91
C GLY A 42 -2.91 -3.30 -13.48
N LEU A 43 -1.66 -3.09 -13.91
CA LEU A 43 -0.79 -4.17 -14.39
C LEU A 43 -0.41 -5.15 -13.27
N ILE A 44 -0.05 -4.65 -12.08
CA ILE A 44 0.22 -5.51 -10.92
C ILE A 44 -1.02 -6.32 -10.57
N GLY A 45 -2.21 -5.69 -10.52
CA GLY A 45 -3.46 -6.39 -10.23
C GLY A 45 -3.81 -7.45 -11.28
N TRP A 46 -3.55 -7.19 -12.56
CA TRP A 46 -3.67 -8.20 -13.61
C TRP A 46 -2.68 -9.35 -13.42
N TRP A 47 -1.42 -9.05 -13.07
CA TRP A 47 -0.40 -10.07 -12.82
C TRP A 47 -0.76 -10.93 -11.60
N MET A 48 -1.28 -10.34 -10.54
CA MET A 48 -1.80 -11.08 -9.38
C MET A 48 -2.83 -12.12 -9.80
N VAL A 49 -3.86 -11.72 -10.56
CA VAL A 49 -4.90 -12.64 -11.05
C VAL A 49 -4.30 -13.72 -11.94
N LYS A 50 -3.42 -13.35 -12.87
CA LYS A 50 -2.76 -14.30 -13.77
C LYS A 50 -1.93 -15.33 -12.98
N SER A 51 -1.15 -14.89 -12.00
CA SER A 51 -0.30 -15.76 -11.16
C SER A 51 -1.13 -16.72 -10.30
N GLY A 52 -2.33 -16.31 -9.89
CA GLY A 52 -3.22 -17.17 -9.10
C GLY A 52 -3.86 -18.29 -9.91
N LEU A 53 -3.94 -18.16 -11.25
CA LEU A 53 -4.56 -19.13 -12.15
C LEU A 53 -3.57 -20.19 -12.68
N GLU A 54 -2.35 -20.23 -12.17
CA GLU A 54 -1.37 -21.28 -12.49
C GLU A 54 -1.85 -22.64 -11.97
N GLU A 55 -1.42 -23.73 -12.62
CA GLU A 55 -1.90 -25.08 -12.30
C GLU A 55 -1.68 -25.41 -10.82
N PRO A 56 -2.74 -25.74 -10.07
CA PRO A 56 -2.60 -26.04 -8.66
C PRO A 56 -1.77 -27.33 -8.48
N ALA A 57 -0.88 -27.33 -7.49
CA ALA A 57 0.00 -28.48 -7.20
C ALA A 57 -0.76 -29.76 -6.82
N SER A 58 -2.04 -29.65 -6.46
CA SER A 58 -2.97 -30.76 -6.25
C SER A 58 -4.40 -30.32 -6.57
N GLU A 59 -5.30 -31.28 -6.81
CA GLU A 59 -6.73 -31.04 -7.05
C GLU A 59 -7.42 -30.26 -5.92
N TYR A 60 -6.84 -30.26 -4.71
CA TYR A 60 -7.35 -29.58 -3.53
C TYR A 60 -6.65 -28.24 -3.22
N ALA A 61 -5.62 -27.86 -3.97
CA ALA A 61 -4.90 -26.62 -3.73
C ALA A 61 -5.68 -25.42 -4.27
N GLN A 62 -5.92 -24.43 -3.41
CA GLN A 62 -6.62 -23.20 -3.78
C GLN A 62 -5.70 -22.31 -4.64
N PRO A 63 -6.22 -21.75 -5.75
CA PRO A 63 -5.60 -20.66 -6.48
C PRO A 63 -5.18 -19.53 -5.54
N ARG A 64 -3.87 -19.26 -5.43
CA ARG A 64 -3.35 -18.23 -4.53
C ARG A 64 -2.42 -17.26 -5.24
N VAL A 65 -2.55 -16.00 -4.89
CA VAL A 65 -1.66 -14.94 -5.37
C VAL A 65 -0.40 -14.95 -4.51
N SER A 66 0.75 -14.67 -5.11
CA SER A 66 2.00 -14.50 -4.37
C SER A 66 1.88 -13.39 -3.30
N PRO A 67 2.31 -13.63 -2.04
CA PRO A 67 2.34 -12.60 -0.99
C PRO A 67 3.13 -11.35 -1.41
N TYR A 68 4.19 -11.53 -2.20
CA TYR A 68 5.00 -10.44 -2.73
C TYR A 68 4.22 -9.53 -3.69
N LEU A 69 3.43 -10.11 -4.59
CA LEU A 69 2.59 -9.34 -5.51
C LEU A 69 1.47 -8.62 -4.74
N PHE A 70 0.90 -9.28 -3.74
CA PHE A 70 -0.11 -8.67 -2.88
C PHE A 70 0.45 -7.47 -2.08
N ALA A 71 1.62 -7.63 -1.46
CA ALA A 71 2.31 -6.53 -0.76
C ALA A 71 2.70 -5.40 -1.72
N ALA A 72 3.22 -5.71 -2.91
CA ALA A 72 3.56 -4.71 -3.93
C ALA A 72 2.31 -3.92 -4.40
N HIS A 73 1.19 -4.61 -4.61
CA HIS A 73 -0.09 -4.00 -4.97
C HIS A 73 -0.57 -3.07 -3.86
N LEU A 74 -0.64 -3.53 -2.61
CA LEU A 74 -1.08 -2.68 -1.51
C LEU A 74 -0.17 -1.45 -1.33
N THR A 75 1.15 -1.65 -1.33
CA THR A 75 2.13 -0.57 -1.15
C THR A 75 2.00 0.50 -2.22
N SER A 76 1.92 0.09 -3.49
CA SER A 76 1.75 1.05 -4.59
C SER A 76 0.40 1.76 -4.52
N ALA A 77 -0.66 1.12 -4.01
CA ALA A 77 -1.96 1.77 -3.80
C ALA A 77 -1.85 2.89 -2.76
N PHE A 78 -1.18 2.64 -1.62
CA PHE A 78 -0.93 3.66 -0.60
C PHE A 78 -0.08 4.83 -1.12
N VAL A 79 0.94 4.56 -1.95
CA VAL A 79 1.77 5.60 -2.55
C VAL A 79 0.94 6.49 -3.49
N ILE A 80 0.10 5.87 -4.35
CA ILE A 80 -0.77 6.60 -5.27
C ILE A 80 -1.78 7.45 -4.49
N ASP A 81 -2.46 6.85 -3.52
CA ASP A 81 -3.50 7.54 -2.73
C ASP A 81 -2.91 8.70 -1.93
N SER A 82 -1.80 8.46 -1.23
CA SER A 82 -1.09 9.52 -0.49
C SER A 82 -0.62 10.65 -1.40
N GLY A 83 -0.11 10.33 -2.59
CA GLY A 83 0.31 11.31 -3.58
C GLY A 83 -0.86 12.13 -4.15
N LEU A 84 -2.00 11.50 -4.43
CA LEU A 84 -3.22 12.16 -4.88
C LEU A 84 -3.81 13.03 -3.77
N PHE A 85 -3.89 12.51 -2.55
CA PHE A 85 -4.38 13.22 -1.38
C PHE A 85 -3.53 14.46 -1.08
N TRP A 86 -2.20 14.31 -1.08
CA TRP A 86 -1.28 15.45 -0.92
C TRP A 86 -1.43 16.49 -2.04
N THR A 87 -1.61 16.03 -3.28
CA THR A 87 -1.83 16.93 -4.43
C THR A 87 -3.15 17.68 -4.28
N ALA A 88 -4.22 17.00 -3.86
CA ALA A 88 -5.52 17.63 -3.60
C ALA A 88 -5.43 18.67 -2.49
N LEU A 89 -4.78 18.35 -1.36
CA LEU A 89 -4.53 19.32 -0.28
C LEU A 89 -3.73 20.52 -0.77
N SER A 90 -2.71 20.32 -1.61
CA SER A 90 -1.91 21.43 -2.17
C SER A 90 -2.71 22.36 -3.08
N VAL A 91 -3.80 21.87 -3.69
CA VAL A 91 -4.68 22.66 -4.56
C VAL A 91 -5.77 23.36 -3.74
N VAL A 92 -6.35 22.68 -2.74
CA VAL A 92 -7.44 23.20 -1.91
C VAL A 92 -6.92 24.12 -0.79
N MET A 93 -5.67 23.92 -0.35
CA MET A 93 -5.01 24.68 0.72
C MET A 93 -3.63 25.20 0.25
N PRO A 94 -3.59 26.14 -0.71
CA PRO A 94 -2.36 26.58 -1.37
C PRO A 94 -1.38 27.36 -0.48
N GLU A 95 -1.83 27.94 0.63
CA GLU A 95 -0.96 28.62 1.61
C GLU A 95 -1.35 28.26 3.05
N PRO A 96 -0.39 27.94 3.94
CA PRO A 96 -0.66 27.99 5.37
C PRO A 96 -0.93 29.45 5.73
N PRO A 97 -1.92 29.77 6.59
CA PRO A 97 -2.04 31.10 7.15
C PRO A 97 -0.72 31.41 7.86
N THR A 98 0.11 32.28 7.29
CA THR A 98 1.32 32.81 7.92
C THR A 98 0.92 33.83 8.98
N GLU A 99 -0.02 33.46 9.84
CA GLU A 99 -0.64 34.38 10.79
C GLU A 99 0.12 34.44 12.12
N SER A 100 1.00 33.46 12.44
CA SER A 100 1.84 33.54 13.64
C SER A 100 3.08 32.65 13.65
N LEU A 101 4.10 33.08 14.41
CA LEU A 101 5.29 32.28 14.75
C LEU A 101 4.93 30.98 15.50
N ALA A 102 3.80 30.99 16.23
CA ALA A 102 3.28 29.82 16.94
C ALA A 102 2.78 28.74 15.95
N TRP A 103 2.11 29.13 14.86
CA TRP A 103 1.69 28.22 13.81
C TRP A 103 2.87 27.54 13.11
N VAL A 104 3.91 28.30 12.75
CA VAL A 104 5.13 27.76 12.12
C VAL A 104 5.82 26.75 13.03
N ARG A 105 5.98 27.07 14.33
CA ARG A 105 6.56 26.14 15.31
C ARG A 105 5.69 24.90 15.55
N GLY A 106 4.36 25.06 15.55
CA GLY A 106 3.40 23.96 15.64
C GLY A 106 3.49 23.02 14.44
N ALA A 107 3.49 23.57 13.23
CA ALA A 107 3.63 22.83 11.98
C ALA A 107 4.97 22.07 11.91
N GLU A 108 6.05 22.66 12.40
CA GLU A 108 7.36 22.00 12.45
C GLU A 108 7.36 20.79 13.39
N LYS A 109 6.74 20.91 14.58
CA LYS A 109 6.57 19.78 15.52
C LYS A 109 5.73 18.66 14.92
N VAL A 110 4.61 19.02 14.29
CA VAL A 110 3.75 18.04 13.61
C VAL A 110 4.52 17.34 12.49
N LYS A 111 5.28 18.07 11.66
CA LYS A 111 6.08 17.49 10.58
C LYS A 111 7.15 16.52 11.09
N LYS A 112 7.80 16.84 12.23
CA LYS A 112 8.79 15.95 12.88
C LYS A 112 8.18 14.63 13.36
N LEU A 113 6.92 14.63 13.77
CA LEU A 113 6.21 13.43 14.20
C LEU A 113 5.50 12.71 13.04
N ALA A 114 5.02 13.44 12.04
CA ALA A 114 4.26 12.89 10.93
C ALA A 114 5.10 11.90 10.11
N LEU A 115 6.37 12.20 9.86
CA LEU A 115 7.25 11.30 9.09
C LEU A 115 7.48 9.94 9.77
N PRO A 116 7.96 9.86 11.03
CA PRO A 116 8.17 8.57 11.69
C PRO A 116 6.85 7.81 11.91
N VAL A 117 5.76 8.51 12.24
CA VAL A 117 4.44 7.85 12.37
C VAL A 117 3.96 7.29 11.03
N SER A 118 4.11 8.04 9.93
CA SER A 118 3.75 7.56 8.58
C SER A 118 4.59 6.36 8.18
N LEU A 119 5.87 6.33 8.56
CA LEU A 119 6.75 5.19 8.31
C LEU A 119 6.29 3.96 9.09
N ILE A 120 5.96 4.11 10.38
CA ILE A 120 5.43 3.02 11.22
C ILE A 120 4.13 2.48 10.61
N VAL A 121 3.19 3.36 10.27
CA VAL A 121 1.92 2.97 9.62
C VAL A 121 2.17 2.24 8.31
N GLY A 122 3.11 2.72 7.48
CA GLY A 122 3.50 2.06 6.23
C GLY A 122 4.08 0.67 6.46
N ILE A 123 5.00 0.52 7.43
CA ILE A 123 5.56 -0.78 7.80
C ILE A 123 4.47 -1.74 8.29
N THR A 124 3.57 -1.27 9.16
CA THR A 124 2.44 -2.08 9.65
C THR A 124 1.51 -2.50 8.52
N ALA A 125 1.19 -1.61 7.58
CA ALA A 125 0.36 -1.94 6.43
C ALA A 125 1.02 -2.98 5.51
N ILE A 126 2.33 -2.88 5.31
CA ILE A 126 3.11 -3.85 4.51
C ILE A 126 3.19 -5.20 5.24
N SER A 127 3.47 -5.23 6.55
CA SER A 127 3.43 -6.47 7.35
C SER A 127 2.06 -7.13 7.23
N GLY A 128 0.98 -6.38 7.44
CA GLY A 128 -0.39 -6.87 7.26
C GLY A 128 -0.68 -7.43 5.87
N ALA A 129 -0.02 -6.91 4.82
CA ALA A 129 -0.13 -7.47 3.48
C ALA A 129 0.49 -8.87 3.37
N PHE A 130 1.63 -9.12 4.03
CA PHE A 130 2.23 -10.45 4.10
C PHE A 130 1.42 -11.39 4.98
N VAL A 131 0.84 -10.91 6.09
CA VAL A 131 -0.10 -11.70 6.91
C VAL A 131 -1.27 -12.19 6.07
N ALA A 132 -1.92 -11.27 5.34
CA ALA A 132 -3.06 -11.59 4.49
C ALA A 132 -2.66 -12.46 3.28
N GLY A 133 -1.52 -12.17 2.65
CA GLY A 133 -1.03 -12.91 1.48
C GLY A 133 -0.63 -14.35 1.79
N ASN A 134 -0.24 -14.66 3.03
CA ASN A 134 0.10 -16.01 3.48
C ASN A 134 -1.06 -16.71 4.21
N ASP A 135 -2.26 -16.12 4.24
CA ASP A 135 -3.41 -16.58 5.05
C ASP A 135 -3.06 -16.78 6.54
N ALA A 136 -2.03 -16.08 7.02
CA ALA A 136 -1.48 -16.24 8.36
C ALA A 136 -2.39 -15.69 9.46
N GLY A 137 -3.44 -14.94 9.11
CA GLY A 137 -4.47 -14.51 10.06
C GLY A 137 -5.23 -15.67 10.73
N HIS A 138 -5.07 -16.91 10.23
CA HIS A 138 -5.71 -18.10 10.77
C HIS A 138 -4.77 -19.04 11.54
N ALA A 139 -3.46 -18.77 11.60
CA ALA A 139 -2.50 -19.70 12.21
C ALA A 139 -2.66 -19.77 13.74
N PHE A 140 -2.73 -18.62 14.42
CA PHE A 140 -3.01 -18.54 15.85
C PHE A 140 -4.25 -17.70 16.14
N ASN A 141 -5.23 -18.31 16.82
CA ASN A 141 -6.52 -17.66 17.16
C ASN A 141 -6.59 -17.18 18.62
N THR A 142 -5.43 -16.99 19.27
CA THR A 142 -5.31 -16.50 20.65
C THR A 142 -4.51 -15.20 20.67
N PHE A 143 -4.72 -14.39 21.71
CA PHE A 143 -3.97 -13.15 21.95
C PHE A 143 -3.86 -12.91 23.47
N PRO A 144 -2.73 -12.42 24.00
CA PRO A 144 -1.51 -11.97 23.30
C PRO A 144 -0.52 -13.10 22.94
N LYS A 145 -0.80 -14.33 23.36
CA LYS A 145 0.00 -15.52 23.03
C LYS A 145 -0.39 -16.13 21.68
N THR A 146 0.53 -16.88 21.09
CA THR A 146 0.39 -17.61 19.81
C THR A 146 0.12 -19.09 20.08
N GLY A 147 -1.11 -19.40 20.48
CA GLY A 147 -1.46 -20.67 21.12
C GLY A 147 -1.03 -20.67 22.58
N ASP A 148 -0.30 -21.71 22.99
CA ASP A 148 0.18 -21.86 24.37
C ASP A 148 1.51 -21.13 24.62
N THR A 149 2.24 -20.79 23.56
CA THR A 149 3.55 -20.13 23.58
C THR A 149 3.44 -18.64 23.26
N TRP A 150 4.52 -17.89 23.53
CA TRP A 150 4.62 -16.48 23.12
C TRP A 150 5.24 -16.32 21.73
N ILE A 151 6.19 -17.21 21.41
CA ILE A 151 6.90 -17.26 20.15
C ILE A 151 6.83 -18.72 19.69
N PRO A 152 6.27 -19.01 18.50
CA PRO A 152 6.27 -20.36 17.93
C PRO A 152 7.69 -20.82 17.61
N ASP A 153 7.95 -22.13 17.71
CA ASP A 153 9.31 -22.67 17.50
C ASP A 153 9.74 -22.66 16.03
N ASP A 154 8.77 -22.60 15.10
CA ASP A 154 8.97 -22.72 13.65
C ASP A 154 9.31 -21.39 12.96
N ILE A 155 9.40 -20.26 13.67
CA ILE A 155 9.59 -18.92 13.08
C ILE A 155 10.90 -18.73 12.28
N PHE A 156 11.86 -19.67 12.35
CA PHE A 156 13.14 -19.61 11.63
C PHE A 156 13.45 -20.87 10.79
N ASP A 157 12.42 -21.68 10.50
CA ASP A 157 12.55 -22.96 9.81
C ASP A 157 12.90 -22.80 8.33
N LEU A 158 12.43 -21.75 7.66
CA LEU A 158 12.76 -21.51 6.25
C LEU A 158 14.22 -21.08 6.08
N LYS A 159 14.87 -21.56 5.02
CA LYS A 159 16.23 -21.19 4.62
C LYS A 159 16.24 -20.62 3.19
N PRO A 160 16.96 -19.52 2.92
CA PRO A 160 17.63 -18.64 3.90
C PRO A 160 16.67 -17.97 4.88
N VAL A 161 17.20 -17.56 6.04
CA VAL A 161 16.40 -17.04 7.19
C VAL A 161 15.49 -15.87 6.80
N ILE A 162 15.88 -15.09 5.80
CA ILE A 162 15.10 -13.95 5.28
C ILE A 162 13.69 -14.33 4.81
N HIS A 163 13.48 -15.55 4.29
CA HIS A 163 12.16 -15.98 3.83
C HIS A 163 11.16 -16.08 4.98
N ASN A 164 11.61 -16.30 6.22
CA ASN A 164 10.67 -16.38 7.33
C ASN A 164 9.91 -15.05 7.55
N PHE A 165 10.55 -13.92 7.27
CA PHE A 165 9.92 -12.61 7.42
C PHE A 165 8.84 -12.30 6.39
N PHE A 166 8.69 -13.12 5.33
CA PHE A 166 7.78 -12.86 4.21
C PHE A 166 6.88 -14.04 3.85
N GLU A 167 7.27 -15.27 4.17
CA GLU A 167 6.64 -16.51 3.70
C GLU A 167 6.28 -17.48 4.83
N ASN A 168 6.95 -17.39 6.00
CA ASN A 168 6.65 -18.27 7.12
C ASN A 168 5.41 -17.78 7.86
N THR A 169 4.34 -18.57 7.82
CA THR A 169 3.03 -18.24 8.40
C THR A 169 3.13 -17.81 9.86
N SER A 170 3.88 -18.54 10.68
CA SER A 170 4.03 -18.23 12.11
C SER A 170 4.83 -16.95 12.33
N ALA A 171 5.90 -16.75 11.57
CA ALA A 171 6.72 -15.55 11.69
C ALA A 171 5.97 -14.29 11.21
N VAL A 172 5.30 -14.34 10.04
CA VAL A 172 4.58 -13.16 9.52
C VAL A 172 3.38 -12.77 10.39
N GLN A 173 2.73 -13.71 11.09
CA GLN A 173 1.61 -13.37 11.99
C GLN A 173 2.08 -12.61 13.25
N VAL A 174 3.30 -12.87 13.72
CA VAL A 174 3.81 -12.39 15.02
C VAL A 174 4.64 -11.11 14.90
N ILE A 175 5.06 -10.76 13.67
CA ILE A 175 5.93 -9.61 13.36
C ILE A 175 5.12 -8.38 12.92
#